data_AF-A0AA36GS48-F1
#
_entry.id   AF-A0AA36GS48-F1
#
_cell.length_a   1.000
_cell.length_b   1.000
_cell.length_c   1.000
_cell.angle_alpha   90.00
_cell.angle_beta   90.00
_cell.angle_gamma   90.00
#
_symmetry.space_group_name_H-M   'P 1'
#
loop_
_entity.id
_entity.type
_entity.pdbx_description
1 polymer ?
#
loop_
_entity_poly.entity_id
_entity_poly.type
_entity_poly.pdbx_seq_one_letter_code
_entity_poly.pdbx_strand_id
1 'polypeptide(L)'
;MAAQRLVGTAFGTRSFIDPCKKVYGELASTFSTEEEIRDNCVVAFTTVGDAVYALTETPYLARIDIDSLDYKDKVDIRDHLKIVLHTFTAHSHTDPEGNILNIGSQFGSKSNYIFAKTKNPLKIEGAKSPYSLEYTELLGMVPATDALAPAYYHSFGVTENYFILFESPERIDIMKKAQKEEGEPQKCINECMYWDGKAK
;
A
#
# COMPACT_ATOMS: atom_id res chain seq x y z
N MET A 1 6.22 3.97 -19.94
CA MET A 1 6.65 4.82 -21.08
C MET A 1 5.90 4.52 -22.38
N ALA A 2 5.64 3.25 -22.74
CA ALA A 2 5.04 2.86 -24.02
C ALA A 2 3.76 3.62 -24.42
N ALA A 3 2.87 3.94 -23.48
CA ALA A 3 1.60 4.62 -23.78
C ALA A 3 1.72 6.14 -23.98
N GLN A 4 2.86 6.76 -23.64
CA GLN A 4 3.07 8.23 -23.68
C GLN A 4 1.97 9.06 -22.99
N ARG A 5 1.32 8.49 -21.98
CA ARG A 5 0.30 9.14 -21.14
C ARG A 5 0.27 8.50 -19.75
N LEU A 6 -0.47 9.11 -18.82
CA LEU A 6 -0.77 8.49 -17.53
C LEU A 6 -1.70 7.29 -17.75
N VAL A 7 -1.26 6.12 -17.28
CA VAL A 7 -2.00 4.85 -17.40
C VAL A 7 -2.55 4.35 -16.07
N GLY A 8 -2.15 4.96 -14.96
CA GLY A 8 -2.65 4.66 -13.62
C GLY A 8 -2.83 5.94 -12.80
N THR A 9 -3.86 5.95 -11.95
CA THR A 9 -4.16 7.05 -11.05
C THR A 9 -3.17 7.04 -9.88
N ALA A 10 -2.42 8.13 -9.73
CA ALA A 10 -1.47 8.34 -8.64
C ALA A 10 -2.15 8.95 -7.39
N PHE A 11 -1.35 9.40 -6.41
CA PHE A 11 -1.88 9.99 -5.16
C PHE A 11 -2.79 11.20 -5.41
N GLY A 12 -2.29 12.19 -6.16
CA GLY A 12 -2.99 13.45 -6.46
C GLY A 12 -3.37 13.64 -7.93
N THR A 13 -3.21 12.61 -8.78
CA THR A 13 -3.38 12.73 -10.22
C THR A 13 -4.21 11.58 -10.77
N ARG A 14 -5.38 11.89 -11.33
CA ARG A 14 -6.21 10.90 -12.03
C ARG A 14 -5.58 10.52 -13.38
N SER A 15 -5.65 9.24 -13.75
CA SER A 15 -5.43 8.81 -15.14
C SER A 15 -6.76 8.70 -15.87
N PHE A 16 -6.78 9.06 -17.15
CA PHE A 16 -7.98 8.93 -17.98
C PHE A 16 -7.93 7.67 -18.84
N ILE A 17 -9.11 7.09 -19.06
CA ILE A 17 -9.30 5.96 -19.99
C ILE A 17 -8.92 6.40 -21.41
N ASP A 18 -8.25 5.49 -22.13
CA ASP A 18 -7.88 5.71 -23.51
C ASP A 18 -9.10 6.08 -24.39
N PRO A 19 -9.08 7.21 -25.12
CA PRO A 19 -10.19 7.60 -25.99
C PRO A 19 -10.56 6.52 -27.01
N CYS A 20 -9.58 5.77 -27.52
CA CYS A 20 -9.80 4.72 -28.51
C CYS A 20 -10.49 3.48 -27.90
N LYS A 21 -10.31 3.23 -26.59
CA LYS A 21 -11.03 2.18 -25.85
C LYS A 21 -12.49 2.55 -25.58
N LYS A 22 -12.85 3.84 -25.58
CA LYS A 22 -14.26 4.28 -25.46
C LYS A 22 -15.09 3.97 -26.72
N VAL A 23 -14.46 3.95 -27.90
CA VAL A 23 -15.18 3.81 -29.19
C VAL A 23 -15.41 2.35 -29.61
N TYR A 24 -14.52 1.42 -29.24
CA TYR A 24 -14.59 0.01 -29.66
C TYR A 24 -14.68 -1.01 -28.50
N GLY A 25 -14.82 -0.54 -27.25
CA GLY A 25 -14.41 -1.32 -26.08
C GLY A 25 -15.43 -1.50 -24.97
N GLU A 26 -16.74 -1.43 -25.21
CA GLU A 26 -17.77 -1.69 -24.18
C GLU A 26 -17.66 -3.09 -23.53
N LEU A 27 -17.04 -4.06 -24.19
CA LEU A 27 -16.77 -5.39 -23.62
C LEU A 27 -15.37 -5.55 -23.01
N ALA A 28 -14.43 -4.64 -23.26
CA ALA A 28 -13.04 -4.76 -22.78
C ALA A 28 -12.71 -3.77 -21.65
N SER A 29 -13.49 -2.70 -21.49
CA SER A 29 -13.32 -1.70 -20.42
C SER A 29 -13.80 -2.21 -19.05
N THR A 30 -14.70 -3.18 -19.01
CA THR A 30 -15.27 -3.75 -17.77
C THR A 30 -14.29 -4.68 -17.04
N PHE A 31 -13.25 -5.17 -17.72
CA PHE A 31 -12.32 -6.17 -17.19
C PHE A 31 -10.97 -5.62 -16.74
N SER A 32 -10.72 -4.31 -16.85
CA SER A 32 -9.55 -3.67 -16.25
C SER A 32 -10.01 -2.96 -14.98
N THR A 33 -9.94 -3.64 -13.84
CA THR A 33 -10.04 -2.96 -12.54
C THR A 33 -8.90 -1.95 -12.46
N GLU A 34 -9.21 -0.65 -12.59
CA GLU A 34 -8.27 0.48 -12.47
C GLU A 34 -7.49 0.50 -11.13
N GLU A 35 -7.76 -0.44 -10.21
CA GLU A 35 -6.97 -0.70 -9.01
C GLU A 35 -5.52 -1.16 -9.29
N GLU A 36 -5.16 -1.59 -10.50
CA GLU A 36 -3.96 -2.40 -10.72
C GLU A 36 -2.61 -1.67 -10.92
N ILE A 37 -2.53 -0.34 -10.99
CA ILE A 37 -1.23 0.31 -11.26
C ILE A 37 -0.96 1.48 -10.31
N ARG A 38 -0.71 1.15 -9.04
CA ARG A 38 -0.09 2.06 -8.07
C ARG A 38 1.18 1.43 -7.50
N ASP A 39 2.10 1.08 -8.38
CA ASP A 39 3.43 0.53 -8.08
C ASP A 39 4.56 1.55 -8.20
N ASN A 40 4.21 2.85 -8.26
CA ASN A 40 5.18 3.95 -8.28
C ASN A 40 5.86 4.12 -6.90
N CYS A 41 6.89 3.32 -6.67
CA CYS A 41 7.64 3.19 -5.42
C CYS A 41 8.69 4.30 -5.23
N VAL A 42 8.24 5.53 -4.96
CA VAL A 42 9.10 6.75 -4.95
C VAL A 42 9.34 7.35 -3.56
N VAL A 43 8.86 6.72 -2.49
CA VAL A 43 8.81 7.34 -1.15
C VAL A 43 10.04 6.99 -0.31
N ALA A 44 10.32 5.71 -0.15
CA ALA A 44 11.37 5.23 0.75
C ALA A 44 11.97 3.90 0.26
N PHE A 45 12.98 3.43 0.98
CA PHE A 45 13.54 2.10 0.81
C PHE A 45 13.48 1.32 2.13
N THR A 46 13.37 0.00 2.05
CA THR A 46 13.57 -0.91 3.19
C THR A 46 14.40 -2.12 2.77
N THR A 47 14.95 -2.81 3.76
CA THR A 47 15.81 -3.98 3.56
C THR A 47 15.19 -5.23 4.16
N VAL A 48 15.04 -6.28 3.36
CA VAL A 48 14.60 -7.60 3.82
C VAL A 48 15.75 -8.57 3.57
N GLY A 49 16.46 -8.94 4.63
CA GLY A 49 17.71 -9.70 4.51
C GLY A 49 18.68 -8.99 3.56
N ASP A 50 19.07 -9.66 2.47
CA ASP A 50 20.06 -9.14 1.50
C ASP A 50 19.46 -8.30 0.36
N ALA A 51 18.14 -8.08 0.33
CA ALA A 51 17.49 -7.32 -0.74
C ALA A 51 17.00 -5.94 -0.28
N VAL A 52 17.03 -4.99 -1.21
CA VAL A 52 16.49 -3.64 -1.05
C VAL A 52 15.20 -3.51 -1.85
N TYR A 53 14.19 -2.91 -1.23
CA TYR A 53 12.89 -2.65 -1.83
C TYR A 53 12.59 -1.16 -1.81
N ALA A 54 12.26 -0.59 -2.96
CA ALA A 54 11.65 0.72 -3.06
C ALA A 54 10.17 0.63 -2.68
N LEU A 55 9.67 1.65 -2.01
CA LEU A 55 8.36 1.67 -1.39
C LEU A 55 7.52 2.88 -1.81
N THR A 56 6.21 2.69 -1.78
CA THR A 56 5.19 3.73 -1.71
C THR A 56 4.19 3.33 -0.63
N GLU A 57 3.02 3.95 -0.58
CA GLU A 57 2.00 3.67 0.45
C GLU A 57 0.99 2.57 0.04
N THR A 58 1.28 1.84 -1.03
CA THR A 58 0.47 0.71 -1.48
C THR A 58 1.09 -0.62 -1.02
N PRO A 59 0.35 -1.74 -1.11
CA PRO A 59 0.90 -3.06 -0.79
C PRO A 59 1.99 -3.56 -1.74
N TYR A 60 2.34 -2.79 -2.78
CA TYR A 60 3.35 -3.18 -3.76
C TYR A 60 4.73 -2.66 -3.36
N LEU A 61 5.73 -3.52 -3.50
CA LEU A 61 7.14 -3.22 -3.29
C LEU A 61 7.88 -3.48 -4.59
N ALA A 62 8.88 -2.66 -4.90
CA ALA A 62 9.74 -2.85 -6.07
C ALA A 62 11.13 -3.27 -5.60
N ARG A 63 11.54 -4.50 -5.89
CA ARG A 63 12.89 -4.97 -5.55
C ARG A 63 13.90 -4.38 -6.53
N ILE A 64 14.99 -3.83 -6.00
CA ILE A 64 16.03 -3.17 -6.79
C ILE A 64 17.41 -3.80 -6.56
N ASP A 65 18.23 -3.76 -7.59
CA ASP A 65 19.68 -3.93 -7.44
C ASP A 65 20.28 -2.68 -6.82
N ILE A 66 21.11 -2.79 -5.79
CA ILE A 66 21.76 -1.60 -5.23
C ILE A 66 23.00 -1.17 -6.02
N ASP A 67 23.63 -2.09 -6.75
CA ASP A 67 24.84 -1.79 -7.52
C ASP A 67 24.49 -1.20 -8.89
N SER A 68 23.51 -1.78 -9.59
CA SER A 68 23.09 -1.31 -10.92
C SER A 68 21.88 -0.36 -10.92
N LEU A 69 21.14 -0.28 -9.80
CA LEU A 69 19.83 0.39 -9.72
C LEU A 69 18.75 -0.21 -10.63
N ASP A 70 18.98 -1.41 -11.16
CA ASP A 70 17.99 -2.09 -12.00
C ASP A 70 16.80 -2.55 -11.17
N TYR A 71 15.61 -2.32 -11.72
CA TYR A 71 14.39 -2.94 -11.25
C TYR A 71 14.45 -4.47 -11.47
N LYS A 72 14.22 -5.25 -10.41
CA LYS A 72 14.23 -6.72 -10.48
C LYS A 72 12.82 -7.29 -10.61
N ASP A 73 11.96 -7.03 -9.64
CA ASP A 73 10.59 -7.55 -9.63
C ASP A 73 9.63 -6.70 -8.80
N LYS A 74 8.34 -6.91 -9.09
CA LYS A 74 7.22 -6.40 -8.29
C LYS A 74 6.87 -7.45 -7.27
N VAL A 75 6.77 -7.06 -6.01
CA VAL A 75 6.24 -7.90 -4.94
C VAL A 75 4.94 -7.30 -4.43
N ASP A 76 3.97 -8.16 -4.15
CA ASP A 76 2.75 -7.80 -3.44
C ASP A 76 2.79 -8.39 -2.03
N ILE A 77 2.86 -7.56 -0.99
CA ILE A 77 2.96 -8.04 0.39
C ILE A 77 1.71 -8.84 0.82
N ARG A 78 0.58 -8.66 0.13
CA ARG A 78 -0.66 -9.42 0.39
C ARG A 78 -0.49 -10.90 0.10
N ASP A 79 0.37 -11.25 -0.86
CA ASP A 79 0.70 -12.64 -1.17
C ASP A 79 1.42 -13.33 -0.01
N HIS A 80 2.00 -12.58 0.93
CA HIS A 80 2.68 -13.13 2.09
C HIS A 80 1.83 -12.98 3.36
N LEU A 81 1.22 -11.81 3.58
CA LEU A 81 0.41 -11.53 4.77
C LEU A 81 -0.97 -12.23 4.74
N LYS A 82 -1.46 -12.63 3.55
CA LYS A 82 -2.72 -13.35 3.32
C LYS A 82 -3.97 -12.67 3.90
N ILE A 83 -3.98 -11.33 3.88
CA ILE A 83 -5.15 -10.52 4.28
C ILE A 83 -5.49 -9.48 3.21
N VAL A 84 -6.68 -8.90 3.32
CA VAL A 84 -7.04 -7.72 2.53
C VAL A 84 -6.30 -6.51 3.07
N LEU A 85 -5.48 -5.90 2.21
CA LEU A 85 -4.70 -4.70 2.51
C LEU A 85 -4.85 -3.70 1.37
N HIS A 86 -5.11 -2.44 1.69
CA HIS A 86 -5.29 -1.38 0.71
C HIS A 86 -4.13 -0.38 0.74
N THR A 87 -3.55 -0.16 1.92
CA THR A 87 -2.37 0.69 2.12
C THR A 87 -1.39 0.00 3.06
N PHE A 88 -0.11 0.27 2.88
CA PHE A 88 0.98 -0.19 3.74
C PHE A 88 2.01 0.93 3.76
N THR A 89 2.41 1.44 4.93
CA THR A 89 3.26 2.63 4.94
C THR A 89 4.66 2.33 4.38
N ALA A 90 5.24 3.32 3.72
CA ALA A 90 6.62 3.32 3.27
C ALA A 90 7.64 3.48 4.44
N HIS A 91 7.17 3.85 5.64
CA HIS A 91 8.00 4.11 6.81
C HIS A 91 7.91 2.97 7.83
N SER A 92 8.46 1.82 7.46
CA SER A 92 8.62 0.68 8.37
C SER A 92 9.71 0.94 9.43
N HIS A 93 9.61 0.27 10.57
CA HIS A 93 10.67 0.18 11.57
C HIS A 93 11.42 -1.15 11.45
N THR A 94 12.65 -1.19 11.96
CA THR A 94 13.46 -2.42 12.01
C THR A 94 13.87 -2.68 13.45
N ASP A 95 13.65 -3.90 13.94
CA ASP A 95 14.08 -4.32 15.27
C ASP A 95 15.56 -4.77 15.30
N PRO A 96 16.18 -4.98 16.46
CA PRO A 96 17.59 -5.37 16.56
C PRO A 96 17.94 -6.71 15.88
N GLU A 97 16.97 -7.57 15.61
CA GLU A 97 17.19 -8.83 14.87
C GLU A 97 17.13 -8.63 13.34
N GLY A 98 16.79 -7.42 12.90
CA GLY A 98 16.58 -7.07 11.51
C GLY A 98 15.19 -7.43 10.99
N ASN A 99 14.24 -7.73 11.88
CA ASN A 99 12.86 -7.92 11.45
C ASN A 99 12.22 -6.57 11.15
N ILE A 100 11.34 -6.54 10.16
CA ILE A 100 10.64 -5.33 9.75
C ILE A 100 9.27 -5.30 10.43
N LEU A 101 8.99 -4.20 11.11
CA LEU A 101 7.72 -3.89 11.73
C LEU A 101 7.04 -2.85 10.87
N ASN A 102 5.79 -3.10 10.48
CA ASN A 102 5.07 -2.16 9.63
C ASN A 102 3.56 -2.18 9.90
N ILE A 103 2.88 -1.15 9.42
CA ILE A 103 1.44 -1.04 9.54
C ILE A 103 0.78 -0.73 8.19
N GLY A 104 -0.49 -1.08 8.08
CA GLY A 104 -1.29 -0.78 6.89
C GLY A 104 -2.77 -0.69 7.21
N SER A 105 -3.58 -0.41 6.19
CA SER A 105 -5.02 -0.25 6.37
C SER A 105 -5.81 -1.20 5.49
N GLN A 106 -6.81 -1.82 6.09
CA GLN A 106 -7.90 -2.50 5.42
C GLN A 106 -9.09 -1.54 5.38
N PHE A 107 -9.60 -1.24 4.18
CA PHE A 107 -10.80 -0.42 4.00
C PHE A 107 -12.03 -1.28 3.72
N GLY A 108 -13.20 -0.83 4.16
CA GLY A 108 -14.48 -1.47 3.89
C GLY A 108 -15.56 -1.09 4.89
N SER A 109 -16.61 -1.93 4.99
CA SER A 109 -17.66 -1.76 6.02
C SER A 109 -17.14 -1.88 7.45
N LYS A 110 -15.96 -2.48 7.61
CA LYS A 110 -15.15 -2.49 8.84
C LYS A 110 -13.71 -2.16 8.46
N SER A 111 -13.33 -0.88 8.52
CA SER A 111 -11.95 -0.49 8.29
C SER A 111 -11.09 -0.79 9.52
N ASN A 112 -9.91 -1.34 9.31
CA ASN A 112 -8.97 -1.73 10.36
C ASN A 112 -7.56 -1.25 10.04
N TYR A 113 -6.82 -0.87 11.06
CA TYR A 113 -5.37 -0.73 11.03
C TYR A 113 -4.73 -2.09 11.32
N ILE A 114 -3.79 -2.47 10.47
CA ILE A 114 -3.12 -3.76 10.45
C ILE A 114 -1.70 -3.55 10.97
N PHE A 115 -1.24 -4.42 11.86
CA PHE A 115 0.13 -4.43 12.37
C PHE A 115 0.78 -5.74 11.92
N ALA A 116 1.91 -5.64 11.23
CA ALA A 116 2.60 -6.78 10.64
C ALA A 116 4.07 -6.80 11.01
N LYS A 117 4.64 -8.01 11.05
CA LYS A 117 6.07 -8.26 11.22
C LYS A 117 6.57 -9.15 10.10
N THR A 118 7.60 -8.73 9.39
CA THR A 118 8.34 -9.56 8.46
C THR A 118 9.63 -9.99 9.13
N LYS A 119 9.78 -11.29 9.37
CA LYS A 119 10.99 -11.81 10.00
C LYS A 119 12.19 -11.72 9.07
N ASN A 120 13.36 -11.46 9.62
CA ASN A 120 14.60 -11.44 8.86
C ASN A 120 14.91 -12.84 8.31
N PRO A 121 14.87 -13.06 6.98
CA PRO A 121 15.09 -14.39 6.42
C PRO A 121 16.51 -14.92 6.68
N LEU A 122 17.51 -14.05 6.89
CA LEU A 122 18.88 -14.44 7.21
C LEU A 122 19.01 -15.07 8.61
N LYS A 123 18.00 -14.93 9.45
CA LYS A 123 17.95 -15.52 10.81
C LYS A 123 17.12 -16.81 10.86
N ILE A 124 16.61 -17.28 9.73
CA ILE A 124 15.73 -18.45 9.64
C ILE A 124 16.48 -19.59 8.94
N GLU A 125 16.68 -20.69 9.66
CA GLU A 125 17.27 -21.89 9.10
C GLU A 125 16.35 -22.49 8.02
N GLY A 126 16.89 -22.77 6.84
CA GLY A 126 16.11 -23.28 5.71
C GLY A 126 15.23 -22.25 5.01
N ALA A 127 15.50 -20.94 5.19
CA ALA A 127 14.80 -19.90 4.46
C ALA A 127 14.89 -20.13 2.94
N LYS A 128 13.75 -20.00 2.25
CA LYS A 128 13.64 -20.22 0.79
C LYS A 128 14.58 -19.34 -0.03
N SER A 129 14.83 -18.11 0.43
CA SER A 129 15.78 -17.18 -0.15
C SER A 129 16.26 -16.19 0.93
N PRO A 130 17.42 -15.53 0.76
CA PRO A 130 17.95 -14.54 1.70
C PRO A 130 17.16 -13.23 1.75
N TYR A 131 16.06 -13.13 1.00
CA TYR A 131 15.14 -11.99 0.96
C TYR A 131 13.68 -12.46 0.98
N SER A 132 13.41 -13.65 1.52
CA SER A 132 12.06 -14.21 1.56
C SER A 132 11.14 -13.37 2.45
N LEU A 133 9.99 -13.01 1.89
CA LEU A 133 8.91 -12.33 2.59
C LEU A 133 7.86 -13.31 3.14
N GLU A 134 8.00 -14.62 2.91
CA GLU A 134 7.04 -15.66 3.35
C GLU A 134 6.87 -15.72 4.88
N TYR A 135 7.82 -15.18 5.63
CA TYR A 135 7.78 -15.07 7.09
C TYR A 135 7.16 -13.76 7.58
N THR A 136 6.29 -13.18 6.77
CA THR A 136 5.47 -12.01 7.13
C THR A 136 4.23 -12.48 7.87
N GLU A 137 4.07 -12.04 9.11
CA GLU A 137 2.98 -12.41 10.00
C GLU A 137 2.16 -11.20 10.42
N LEU A 138 0.85 -11.43 10.57
CA LEU A 138 -0.07 -10.47 11.19
C LEU A 138 0.15 -10.52 12.71
N LEU A 139 0.53 -9.39 13.30
CA LEU A 139 0.62 -9.25 14.75
C LEU A 139 -0.73 -8.91 15.37
N GLY A 140 -1.54 -8.11 14.68
CA GLY A 140 -2.84 -7.70 15.18
C GLY A 140 -3.57 -6.73 14.28
N MET A 141 -4.82 -6.46 14.63
CA MET A 141 -5.69 -5.51 13.95
C MET A 141 -6.40 -4.64 14.99
N VAL A 142 -6.47 -3.34 14.71
CA VAL A 142 -7.24 -2.38 15.52
C VAL A 142 -8.29 -1.75 14.63
N PRO A 143 -9.58 -1.80 14.98
CA PRO A 143 -10.62 -1.13 14.22
C PRO A 143 -10.37 0.38 14.14
N ALA A 144 -10.63 0.99 12.98
CA ALA A 144 -10.65 2.44 12.87
C ALA A 144 -11.79 3.02 13.73
N THR A 145 -11.59 4.21 14.30
CA THR A 145 -12.62 4.88 15.12
C THR A 145 -13.89 5.13 14.31
N ASP A 146 -13.74 5.44 13.02
CA ASP A 146 -14.83 5.45 12.04
C ASP A 146 -14.45 4.53 10.87
N ALA A 147 -15.25 3.49 10.65
CA ALA A 147 -15.00 2.53 9.59
C ALA A 147 -15.13 3.13 8.18
N LEU A 148 -15.95 4.17 8.00
CA LEU A 148 -16.15 4.84 6.71
C LEU A 148 -15.22 6.06 6.55
N ALA A 149 -14.53 6.45 7.62
CA ALA A 149 -13.55 7.53 7.66
C ALA A 149 -12.28 7.15 8.48
N PRO A 150 -11.53 6.10 8.08
CA PRO A 150 -10.25 5.79 8.72
C PRO A 150 -9.28 6.96 8.51
N ALA A 151 -8.41 7.18 9.49
CA ALA A 151 -7.38 8.20 9.40
C ALA A 151 -6.31 7.82 8.38
N TYR A 152 -5.85 8.82 7.66
CA TYR A 152 -4.56 8.78 7.00
C TYR A 152 -3.45 8.93 8.04
N TYR A 153 -2.42 8.12 7.88
CA TYR A 153 -1.16 8.22 8.61
C TYR A 153 -0.03 7.94 7.63
N HIS A 154 1.03 8.71 7.76
CA HIS A 154 2.22 8.52 6.94
C HIS A 154 3.23 7.58 7.60
N SER A 155 3.29 7.58 8.94
CA SER A 155 4.21 6.76 9.74
C SER A 155 3.60 6.45 11.12
N PHE A 156 4.34 5.70 11.94
CA PHE A 156 3.93 5.28 13.26
C PHE A 156 5.14 5.16 14.20
N GLY A 157 4.90 5.07 15.50
CA GLY A 157 5.92 4.87 16.52
C GLY A 157 6.06 3.40 16.90
N VAL A 158 7.28 2.99 17.25
CA VAL A 158 7.57 1.69 17.86
C VAL A 158 8.43 1.91 19.10
N THR A 159 8.13 1.16 20.16
CA THR A 159 8.97 1.00 21.34
C THR A 159 9.27 -0.48 21.53
N GLU A 160 10.02 -0.85 22.57
CA GLU A 160 10.30 -2.26 22.89
C GLU A 160 9.03 -3.13 22.97
N ASN A 161 7.92 -2.58 23.45
CA ASN A 161 6.70 -3.36 23.73
C ASN A 161 5.44 -2.85 23.01
N TYR A 162 5.51 -1.73 22.29
CA TYR A 162 4.33 -1.08 21.74
C TYR A 162 4.52 -0.62 20.30
N PHE A 163 3.47 -0.83 19.52
CA PHE A 163 3.18 -0.02 18.34
C PHE A 163 2.31 1.17 18.75
N ILE A 164 2.63 2.35 18.22
CA ILE A 164 1.94 3.60 18.51
C ILE A 164 1.45 4.18 17.18
N LEU A 165 0.15 4.08 16.94
CA LEU A 165 -0.50 4.73 15.79
C LEU A 165 -1.27 5.96 16.29
N PHE A 166 -1.04 7.10 15.65
CA PHE A 166 -1.82 8.31 15.85
C PHE A 166 -2.96 8.36 14.84
N GLU A 167 -4.18 8.12 15.30
CA GLU A 167 -5.37 8.25 14.47
C GLU A 167 -5.76 9.73 14.33
N SER A 168 -5.17 10.40 13.33
CA SER A 168 -5.29 11.85 13.16
C SER A 168 -6.67 12.28 12.61
N PRO A 169 -7.01 13.58 12.69
CA PRO A 169 -8.20 14.13 12.03
C PRO A 169 -8.13 14.16 10.50
N GLU A 170 -6.99 13.85 9.87
CA GLU A 170 -6.92 13.69 8.42
C GLU A 170 -7.52 12.34 8.04
N ARG A 171 -8.71 12.32 7.47
CA ARG A 171 -9.51 11.11 7.21
C ARG A 171 -9.63 10.80 5.72
N ILE A 172 -9.93 9.54 5.40
CA ILE A 172 -10.21 9.08 4.04
C ILE A 172 -11.69 8.70 3.94
N ASP A 173 -12.45 9.38 3.10
CA ASP A 173 -13.85 9.05 2.80
C ASP A 173 -13.91 7.78 1.92
N ILE A 174 -14.24 6.65 2.55
CA ILE A 174 -14.31 5.34 1.89
C ILE A 174 -15.47 5.27 0.90
N MET A 175 -16.57 5.95 1.18
CA MET A 175 -17.73 5.96 0.29
C MET A 175 -17.41 6.73 -0.98
N LYS A 176 -16.78 7.90 -0.86
CA LYS A 176 -16.29 8.69 -1.99
C LYS A 176 -15.25 7.95 -2.81
N LYS A 177 -14.38 7.16 -2.15
CA LYS A 177 -13.40 6.29 -2.83
C LYS A 177 -14.04 5.13 -3.58
N ALA A 178 -15.11 4.54 -3.04
CA ALA A 178 -15.81 3.41 -3.64
C ALA A 178 -16.76 3.83 -4.79
N GLN A 179 -17.19 5.09 -4.82
CA GLN A 179 -18.02 5.62 -5.90
C GLN A 179 -17.30 5.52 -7.25
N LYS A 180 -17.93 4.81 -8.20
CA LYS A 180 -17.59 4.85 -9.62
C LYS A 180 -18.54 5.81 -10.31
N GLU A 181 -18.01 6.88 -10.89
CA GLU A 181 -18.77 7.81 -11.71
C GLU A 181 -18.65 7.34 -13.17
N GLU A 182 -19.78 7.06 -13.80
CA GLU A 182 -19.80 6.56 -15.17
C GLU A 182 -19.20 7.59 -16.14
N GLY A 183 -18.20 7.18 -16.91
CA GLY A 183 -17.50 8.05 -17.85
C GLY A 183 -16.35 8.89 -17.28
N GLU A 184 -16.23 8.96 -15.95
CA GLU A 184 -15.19 9.71 -15.23
C GLU A 184 -14.10 8.77 -14.70
N PRO A 185 -12.83 9.22 -14.65
CA PRO A 185 -11.75 8.44 -14.06
C PRO A 185 -11.94 8.28 -12.55
N GLN A 186 -11.52 7.12 -12.01
CA GLN A 186 -11.53 6.88 -10.58
C GLN A 186 -10.82 8.01 -9.81
N LYS A 187 -11.47 8.49 -8.74
CA LYS A 187 -10.93 9.54 -7.86
C LYS A 187 -9.56 9.13 -7.32
N CYS A 188 -8.62 10.07 -7.31
CA CYS A 188 -7.33 9.86 -6.66
C CYS A 188 -7.50 9.88 -5.13
N ILE A 189 -6.53 9.36 -4.38
CA ILE A 189 -6.70 9.25 -2.91
C ILE A 189 -6.80 10.63 -2.26
N ASN A 190 -6.05 11.62 -2.77
CA ASN A 190 -6.08 12.99 -2.28
C ASN A 190 -7.49 13.62 -2.34
N GLU A 191 -8.27 13.30 -3.37
CA GLU A 191 -9.65 13.79 -3.49
C GLU A 191 -10.62 13.13 -2.52
N CYS A 192 -10.25 11.97 -1.96
CA CYS A 192 -11.00 11.28 -0.93
C CYS A 192 -10.55 11.65 0.48
N MET A 193 -9.49 12.44 0.63
CA MET A 193 -8.99 12.87 1.92
C MET A 193 -9.67 14.18 2.36
N TYR A 194 -9.87 14.33 3.66
CA TYR A 194 -10.43 15.53 4.26
C TYR A 194 -10.05 15.67 5.73
N TRP A 195 -10.03 16.91 6.23
CA TRP A 195 -9.86 17.20 7.64
C TRP A 195 -11.18 17.10 8.39
N ASP A 196 -11.28 16.18 9.34
CA ASP A 196 -12.43 16.04 10.23
C ASP A 196 -12.26 16.88 11.51
N GLY A 197 -12.78 18.10 11.50
CA GLY A 197 -12.76 18.98 12.66
C GLY A 197 -13.56 18.49 13.88
N LYS A 198 -14.27 17.36 13.78
CA LYS A 198 -15.03 16.75 14.88
C LYS A 198 -14.37 15.49 15.43
N ALA A 199 -13.31 14.98 14.80
CA ALA A 199 -12.54 13.86 15.31
C ALA A 199 -12.00 14.20 16.71
N LYS A 200 -12.31 13.35 17.69
CA LYS A 200 -11.90 13.49 19.09
C LYS A 200 -10.75 12.57 19.41
#